data_AF-A0A520DV93-F1
#
_entry.id   AF-A0A520DV93-F1
#
_cell.length_a   1.000
_cell.length_b   1.000
_cell.length_c   1.000
_cell.angle_alpha   90.00
_cell.angle_beta   90.00
_cell.angle_gamma   90.00
#
_symmetry.space_group_name_H-M   'P 1'
#
loop_
_entity.id
_entity.type
_entity.pdbx_description
1 polymer ?
#
loop_
_entity_poly.entity_id
_entity_poly.type
_entity_poly.pdbx_seq_one_letter_code
_entity_poly.pdbx_strand_id
1 'polypeptide(L)'
;MSKLLKLLALALTVVTIIWLYLTKQSKKKYTNPTYLARLKELVEFLNLIKSLEGYITWVERDKIKLAFANTGNFFNNKNKFYKQEERISEFNNAYENFNQNIKQHNFNYVKAEKEKLKLYFDDIEGKSLDEQQRTALVTDEYSNLIIAGAGSGKTLTILAKVKYLIEKKNVNPDNILLLSFTNKTVEDLNARITALDLGTRAVTFHKLGYNTIKQFEDIAPVTTNENTLNKVITSYLKTDILSDKKALEAYVEYVACYMNIPEENDSYHSLGEKIDTEKGIDFQTLKSKCEPANLAKNLKLDTIQGERVKSIEELIIANFLYVNGIAYEYEKSYPHGTTVYRPDFYLTDYHIYLEHFGVDENNEAKWLSPANAENYV
;
A
#
# COMPACT_ATOMS: atom_id res chain seq x y z
N MET A 1 80.10 -26.77 -11.71
CA MET A 1 79.24 -27.59 -10.81
C MET A 1 79.12 -27.05 -9.37
N SER A 2 80.10 -26.32 -8.80
CA SER A 2 80.11 -25.96 -7.37
C SER A 2 79.21 -24.78 -6.94
N LYS A 3 78.95 -23.80 -7.81
CA LYS A 3 78.08 -22.64 -7.48
C LYS A 3 76.59 -23.02 -7.39
N LEU A 4 76.11 -23.85 -8.31
CA LEU A 4 74.71 -24.29 -8.36
C LEU A 4 74.32 -25.14 -7.14
N LEU A 5 75.19 -26.08 -6.74
CA LEU A 5 74.98 -26.91 -5.55
C LEU A 5 74.95 -26.08 -4.25
N LYS A 6 75.81 -25.05 -4.14
CA LYS A 6 75.82 -24.14 -2.99
C LYS A 6 74.56 -23.27 -2.93
N LEU A 7 74.06 -22.80 -4.07
CA LEU A 7 72.79 -22.06 -4.18
C LEU A 7 71.59 -22.93 -3.79
N LEU A 8 71.55 -24.18 -4.25
CA LEU A 8 70.51 -25.14 -3.87
C LEU A 8 70.57 -25.47 -2.38
N ALA A 9 71.76 -25.70 -1.80
CA ALA A 9 71.91 -25.94 -0.38
C ALA A 9 71.50 -24.72 0.47
N LEU A 10 71.83 -23.50 0.04
CA LEU A 10 71.39 -22.27 0.69
C LEU A 10 69.87 -22.08 0.59
N ALA A 11 69.27 -22.38 -0.56
CA ALA A 11 67.81 -22.34 -0.72
C ALA A 11 67.13 -23.37 0.20
N LEU A 12 67.67 -24.58 0.30
CA LEU A 12 67.11 -25.64 1.13
C LEU A 12 67.21 -25.32 2.62
N THR A 13 68.32 -24.71 3.07
CA THR A 13 68.47 -24.23 4.46
C THR A 13 67.55 -23.07 4.77
N VAL A 14 67.40 -22.11 3.86
CA VAL A 14 66.42 -21.02 4.01
C VAL A 14 64.99 -21.57 4.10
N VAL A 15 64.62 -22.52 3.23
CA VAL A 15 63.30 -23.17 3.26
C VAL A 15 63.08 -23.94 4.56
N THR A 16 64.07 -24.68 5.06
CA THR A 16 63.94 -25.39 6.34
C THR A 16 63.87 -24.46 7.55
N ILE A 17 64.61 -23.34 7.55
CA ILE A 17 64.52 -22.32 8.61
C ILE A 17 63.14 -21.66 8.59
N ILE A 18 62.62 -21.31 7.41
CA ILE A 18 61.26 -20.78 7.25
C ILE A 18 60.24 -21.80 7.75
N TRP A 19 60.37 -23.08 7.37
CA TRP A 19 59.47 -24.14 7.81
C TRP A 19 59.49 -24.34 9.34
N LEU A 20 60.67 -24.35 9.96
CA LEU A 20 60.83 -24.43 11.43
C LEU A 20 60.24 -23.20 12.13
N TYR A 21 60.39 -22.01 11.55
CA TYR A 21 59.81 -20.78 12.08
C TYR A 21 58.28 -20.80 12.02
N LEU A 22 57.71 -21.21 10.88
CA LEU A 22 56.26 -21.33 10.69
C LEU A 22 55.64 -22.40 11.59
N THR A 23 56.29 -23.56 11.76
CA THR A 23 55.82 -24.61 12.67
C THR A 23 55.88 -24.17 14.14
N LYS A 24 56.92 -23.43 14.55
CA LYS A 24 57.00 -22.85 15.90
C LYS A 24 55.94 -21.77 16.13
N GLN A 25 55.69 -20.88 15.17
CA GLN A 25 54.57 -19.93 15.23
C GLN A 25 53.22 -20.65 15.30
N SER A 26 53.04 -21.73 14.53
CA SER A 26 51.81 -22.52 14.52
C SER A 26 51.50 -23.14 15.88
N LYS A 27 52.51 -23.57 16.64
CA LYS A 27 52.28 -24.03 18.03
C LYS A 27 51.99 -22.87 18.99
N LYS A 28 52.64 -21.72 18.81
CA LYS A 28 52.50 -20.54 19.68
C LYS A 28 51.16 -19.81 19.55
N LYS A 29 50.45 -19.91 18.41
CA LYS A 29 49.08 -19.34 18.29
C LYS A 29 48.07 -20.07 19.16
N TYR A 30 48.18 -21.40 19.29
CA TYR A 30 47.29 -22.21 20.12
C TYR A 30 47.57 -22.09 21.62
N THR A 31 48.57 -21.31 22.03
CA THR A 31 48.78 -20.95 23.44
C THR A 31 48.13 -19.60 23.78
N ASN A 32 47.58 -18.88 22.80
CA ASN A 32 46.91 -17.60 23.05
C ASN A 32 45.43 -17.83 23.39
N PRO A 33 44.97 -17.46 24.60
CA PRO A 33 43.60 -17.73 25.05
C PRO A 33 42.55 -17.00 24.20
N THR A 34 42.84 -15.78 23.74
CA THR A 34 41.95 -15.02 22.84
C THR A 34 41.80 -15.72 21.49
N TYR A 35 42.90 -16.25 20.93
CA TYR A 35 42.85 -16.97 19.66
C TYR A 35 42.02 -18.27 19.77
N LEU A 36 42.19 -19.02 20.87
CA LEU A 36 41.38 -20.21 21.13
C LEU A 36 39.89 -19.88 21.31
N ALA A 37 39.57 -18.81 22.04
CA ALA A 37 38.19 -18.34 22.19
C ALA A 37 37.55 -18.00 20.84
N ARG A 38 38.26 -17.26 19.98
CA ARG A 38 37.78 -16.93 18.62
C ARG A 38 37.65 -18.17 17.73
N LEU A 39 38.54 -19.15 17.84
CA LEU A 39 38.41 -20.42 17.13
C LEU A 39 37.14 -21.19 17.54
N LYS A 40 36.77 -21.14 18.82
CA LYS A 40 35.54 -21.77 19.30
C LYS A 40 34.31 -21.09 18.69
N GLU A 41 34.22 -19.76 18.77
CA GLU A 41 33.13 -18.97 18.18
C GLU A 41 33.00 -19.21 16.66
N LEU A 42 34.13 -19.32 15.96
CA LEU A 42 34.16 -19.64 14.54
C LEU A 42 33.48 -20.99 14.22
N VAL A 43 33.77 -22.02 15.03
CA VAL A 43 33.15 -23.34 14.85
C VAL A 43 31.66 -23.29 15.17
N GLU A 44 31.27 -22.53 16.21
CA GLU A 44 29.87 -22.27 16.55
C GLU A 44 29.12 -21.62 15.38
N PHE A 45 29.72 -20.63 14.72
CA PHE A 45 29.14 -19.99 13.53
C PHE A 45 28.95 -20.96 12.35
N LEU A 46 29.97 -21.74 12.03
CA LEU A 46 29.89 -22.70 10.91
C LEU A 46 28.83 -23.78 11.17
N ASN A 47 28.72 -24.25 12.41
CA ASN A 47 27.68 -25.19 12.80
C ASN A 47 26.30 -24.55 12.73
N LEU A 48 26.16 -23.32 13.23
CA LEU A 48 24.90 -22.56 13.17
C LEU A 48 24.40 -22.45 11.74
N ILE A 49 25.25 -22.03 10.78
CA ILE A 49 24.89 -21.93 9.36
C ILE A 49 24.40 -23.27 8.81
N LYS A 50 25.08 -24.37 9.14
CA LYS A 50 24.72 -25.72 8.67
C LYS A 50 23.40 -26.22 9.27
N SER A 51 22.99 -25.68 10.41
CA SER A 51 21.75 -26.02 11.10
C SER A 51 20.58 -25.06 10.85
N LEU A 52 20.73 -24.05 9.98
CA LEU A 52 19.64 -23.12 9.69
C LEU A 52 18.50 -23.86 8.98
N GLU A 53 17.32 -23.84 9.59
CA GLU A 53 16.08 -24.38 9.04
C GLU A 53 15.04 -23.27 8.93
N GLY A 54 14.11 -23.43 7.98
CA GLY A 54 13.03 -22.45 7.78
C GLY A 54 13.48 -21.16 7.10
N TYR A 55 12.62 -20.14 7.16
CA TYR A 55 12.91 -18.80 6.66
C TYR A 55 13.71 -18.01 7.71
N ILE A 56 14.76 -17.32 7.30
CA ILE A 56 15.57 -16.49 8.19
C ILE A 56 15.31 -15.01 7.91
N THR A 57 14.73 -14.30 8.88
CA THR A 57 14.41 -12.87 8.74
C THR A 57 15.67 -12.00 8.67
N TRP A 58 15.52 -10.76 8.18
CA TRP A 58 16.61 -9.78 8.24
C TRP A 58 17.04 -9.47 9.67
N VAL A 59 16.12 -9.52 10.64
CA VAL A 59 16.40 -9.30 12.07
C VAL A 59 17.26 -10.43 12.62
N GLU A 60 16.92 -11.69 12.35
CA GLU A 60 17.70 -12.85 12.79
C GLU A 60 19.07 -12.89 12.14
N ARG A 61 19.13 -12.64 10.82
CA ARG A 61 20.40 -12.50 10.10
C ARG A 61 21.30 -11.47 10.75
N ASP A 62 20.79 -10.27 11.03
CA ASP A 62 21.62 -9.20 11.59
C ASP A 62 22.05 -9.51 13.03
N LYS A 63 21.18 -10.14 13.84
CA LYS A 63 21.55 -10.66 15.17
C LYS A 63 22.68 -11.66 15.09
N ILE A 64 22.61 -12.64 14.19
CA ILE A 64 23.66 -13.64 13.98
C ILE A 64 24.95 -12.94 13.55
N LYS A 65 24.89 -12.06 12.56
CA LYS A 65 26.07 -11.37 12.05
C LYS A 65 26.76 -10.53 13.12
N LEU A 66 25.98 -9.80 13.91
CA LEU A 66 26.49 -9.00 15.03
C LEU A 66 27.13 -9.87 16.12
N ALA A 67 26.54 -11.03 16.46
CA ALA A 67 27.08 -11.94 17.47
C ALA A 67 28.50 -12.41 17.13
N PHE A 68 28.81 -12.62 15.85
CA PHE A 68 30.13 -13.09 15.39
C PHE A 68 31.03 -11.98 14.81
N ALA A 69 30.64 -10.70 14.94
CA ALA A 69 31.39 -9.58 14.36
C ALA A 69 32.82 -9.46 14.92
N ASN A 70 32.98 -9.69 16.22
CA ASN A 70 34.30 -9.65 16.85
C ASN A 70 35.23 -10.76 16.31
N THR A 71 34.70 -11.96 16.09
CA THR A 71 35.41 -13.10 15.50
C THR A 71 35.77 -12.83 14.04
N GLY A 72 34.81 -12.31 13.26
CA GLY A 72 35.00 -11.86 11.88
C GLY A 72 36.13 -10.84 11.77
N ASN A 73 36.06 -9.76 12.55
CA ASN A 73 37.09 -8.72 12.57
C ASN A 73 38.46 -9.25 13.02
N PHE A 74 38.48 -10.18 13.98
CA PHE A 74 39.72 -10.76 14.46
C PHE A 74 40.46 -11.55 13.39
N PHE A 75 39.78 -12.47 12.68
CA PHE A 75 40.41 -13.31 11.66
C PHE A 75 40.63 -12.57 10.34
N ASN A 76 39.79 -11.60 10.00
CA ASN A 76 39.99 -10.81 8.79
C ASN A 76 41.25 -9.92 8.88
N ASN A 77 41.61 -9.45 10.08
CA ASN A 77 42.81 -8.64 10.29
C ASN A 77 44.11 -9.46 10.47
N LYS A 78 44.05 -10.80 10.39
CA LYS A 78 45.27 -11.63 10.47
C LYS A 78 46.01 -11.72 9.14
N ASN A 79 47.32 -11.94 9.22
CA ASN A 79 48.16 -12.14 8.05
C ASN A 79 47.86 -13.48 7.34
N LYS A 80 48.42 -13.65 6.13
CA LYS A 80 48.20 -14.81 5.25
C LYS A 80 48.48 -16.16 5.93
N PHE A 81 49.41 -16.21 6.88
CA PHE A 81 49.75 -17.44 7.61
C PHE A 81 48.57 -18.01 8.43
N TYR A 82 47.76 -17.15 9.06
CA TYR A 82 46.55 -17.60 9.78
C TYR A 82 45.39 -17.88 8.81
N LYS A 83 45.24 -17.04 7.77
CA LYS A 83 44.14 -17.17 6.80
C LYS A 83 44.23 -18.43 5.92
N GLN A 84 45.42 -19.04 5.81
CA GLN A 84 45.63 -20.29 5.07
C GLN A 84 45.08 -21.53 5.77
N GLU A 85 44.70 -21.44 7.04
CA GLU A 85 43.99 -22.55 7.69
C GLU A 85 42.60 -22.73 7.08
N GLU A 86 42.30 -23.96 6.69
CA GLU A 86 41.06 -24.34 6.01
C GLU A 86 39.81 -23.81 6.72
N ARG A 87 39.70 -24.02 8.04
CA ARG A 87 38.55 -23.57 8.84
C ARG A 87 38.42 -22.05 8.92
N ILE A 88 39.54 -21.33 8.98
CA ILE A 88 39.57 -19.86 9.01
C ILE A 88 39.16 -19.32 7.63
N SER A 89 39.62 -19.95 6.56
CA SER A 89 39.20 -19.62 5.20
C SER A 89 37.72 -19.90 4.96
N GLU A 90 37.21 -21.06 5.39
CA GLU A 90 35.78 -21.44 5.31
C GLU A 90 34.92 -20.40 6.05
N PHE A 91 35.29 -20.07 7.29
CA PHE A 91 34.60 -19.06 8.09
C PHE A 91 34.63 -17.67 7.47
N ASN A 92 35.80 -17.17 7.07
CA ASN A 92 35.90 -15.83 6.49
C ASN A 92 35.02 -15.71 5.24
N ASN A 93 35.06 -16.71 4.36
CA ASN A 93 34.20 -16.75 3.18
C ASN A 93 32.71 -16.79 3.56
N ALA A 94 32.32 -17.68 4.47
CA ALA A 94 30.93 -17.81 4.92
C ALA A 94 30.41 -16.54 5.62
N TYR A 95 31.25 -15.86 6.41
CA TYR A 95 30.93 -14.65 7.14
C TYR A 95 30.85 -13.41 6.23
N GLU A 96 31.80 -13.26 5.30
CA GLU A 96 31.79 -12.18 4.30
C GLU A 96 30.55 -12.28 3.40
N ASN A 97 30.23 -13.49 2.93
CA ASN A 97 29.10 -13.76 2.05
C ASN A 97 27.80 -14.09 2.80
N PHE A 98 27.76 -13.94 4.12
CA PHE A 98 26.63 -14.38 4.95
C PHE A 98 25.28 -13.81 4.47
N ASN A 99 25.24 -12.53 4.12
CA ASN A 99 24.02 -11.88 3.63
C ASN A 99 23.50 -12.51 2.32
N GLN A 100 24.40 -12.88 1.40
CA GLN A 100 24.02 -13.55 0.15
C GLN A 100 23.60 -14.99 0.40
N ASN A 101 24.29 -15.69 1.29
CA ASN A 101 23.96 -17.07 1.70
C ASN A 101 22.54 -17.15 2.28
N ILE A 102 22.17 -16.21 3.16
CA ILE A 102 20.80 -16.14 3.71
C ILE A 102 19.77 -15.84 2.63
N LYS A 103 20.05 -14.94 1.68
CA LYS A 103 19.15 -14.70 0.55
C LYS A 103 18.91 -15.96 -0.28
N GLN A 104 19.99 -16.71 -0.59
CA GLN A 104 19.88 -17.96 -1.35
C GLN A 104 19.15 -19.05 -0.56
N HIS A 105 19.42 -19.15 0.75
CA HIS A 105 18.73 -20.06 1.68
C HIS A 105 17.22 -19.79 1.68
N ASN A 106 16.81 -18.53 1.90
CA ASN A 106 15.40 -18.14 1.89
C ASN A 106 14.73 -18.39 0.54
N PHE A 107 15.42 -18.09 -0.58
CA PHE A 107 14.90 -18.39 -1.92
C PHE A 107 14.64 -19.88 -2.11
N ASN A 108 15.59 -20.73 -1.71
CA ASN A 108 15.45 -22.18 -1.79
C ASN A 108 14.32 -22.69 -0.87
N TYR A 109 14.23 -22.16 0.34
CA TYR A 109 13.15 -22.46 1.28
C TYR A 109 11.78 -22.13 0.69
N VAL A 110 11.60 -20.91 0.16
CA VAL A 110 10.33 -20.50 -0.45
C VAL A 110 9.97 -21.41 -1.62
N LYS A 111 10.94 -21.73 -2.49
CA LYS A 111 10.71 -22.64 -3.63
C LYS A 111 10.27 -24.03 -3.16
N ALA A 112 10.97 -24.61 -2.19
CA ALA A 112 10.67 -25.94 -1.66
C ALA A 112 9.29 -25.99 -0.98
N GLU A 113 8.95 -24.98 -0.20
CA GLU A 113 7.69 -24.92 0.52
C GLU A 113 6.50 -24.72 -0.43
N LYS A 114 6.67 -23.95 -1.52
CA LYS A 114 5.66 -23.81 -2.58
C LYS A 114 5.34 -25.14 -3.26
N GLU A 115 6.35 -25.93 -3.58
CA GLU A 115 6.16 -27.27 -4.17
C GLU A 115 5.49 -28.22 -3.18
N LYS A 116 5.95 -28.22 -1.93
CA LYS A 116 5.40 -29.06 -0.85
C LYS A 116 3.92 -28.79 -0.60
N LEU A 117 3.50 -27.52 -0.65
CA LEU A 117 2.14 -27.08 -0.34
C LEU A 117 1.33 -26.72 -1.60
N LYS A 118 1.72 -27.23 -2.77
CA LYS A 118 1.08 -26.92 -4.05
C LYS A 118 -0.44 -27.09 -4.03
N LEU A 119 -0.92 -28.27 -3.59
CA LEU A 119 -2.35 -28.58 -3.52
C LEU A 119 -3.09 -27.67 -2.53
N TYR A 120 -2.43 -27.25 -1.45
CA TYR A 120 -3.02 -26.34 -0.47
C TYR A 120 -3.23 -24.93 -1.08
N PHE A 121 -2.30 -24.47 -1.94
CA PHE A 121 -2.44 -23.18 -2.62
C PHE A 121 -3.38 -23.20 -3.82
N ASP A 122 -3.73 -24.39 -4.32
CA ASP A 122 -4.68 -24.54 -5.41
C ASP A 122 -6.14 -24.36 -4.96
N ASP A 123 -6.41 -24.44 -3.66
CA ASP A 123 -7.74 -24.22 -3.09
C ASP A 123 -7.72 -23.58 -1.69
N ILE A 124 -7.88 -22.26 -1.64
CA ILE A 124 -8.07 -21.53 -0.37
C ILE A 124 -9.55 -21.24 -0.09
N GLU A 125 -10.30 -20.84 -1.11
CA GLU A 125 -11.71 -20.45 -1.09
C GLU A 125 -12.35 -20.77 -2.46
N GLY A 126 -12.12 -21.99 -2.98
CA GLY A 126 -12.50 -22.37 -4.35
C GLY A 126 -11.67 -21.66 -5.43
N LYS A 127 -10.52 -21.10 -5.05
CA LYS A 127 -9.64 -20.30 -5.91
C LYS A 127 -8.19 -20.72 -5.72
N SER A 128 -7.50 -20.88 -6.86
CA SER A 128 -6.06 -21.12 -6.91
C SER A 128 -5.29 -19.80 -6.86
N LEU A 129 -4.23 -19.78 -6.06
CA LEU A 129 -3.34 -18.62 -5.95
C LEU A 129 -2.29 -18.62 -7.07
N ASP A 130 -1.94 -17.43 -7.57
CA ASP A 130 -0.82 -17.27 -8.49
C ASP A 130 0.55 -17.38 -7.79
N GLU A 131 1.63 -17.42 -8.57
CA GLU A 131 3.00 -17.56 -8.04
C GLU A 131 3.44 -16.41 -7.11
N GLN A 132 2.97 -15.18 -7.34
CA GLN A 132 3.32 -14.03 -6.51
C GLN A 132 2.58 -14.09 -5.18
N GLN A 133 1.29 -14.44 -5.20
CA GLN A 133 0.48 -14.67 -4.02
C GLN A 133 1.05 -15.81 -3.17
N ARG A 134 1.39 -16.96 -3.77
CA ARG A 134 2.07 -18.08 -3.08
C ARG A 134 3.37 -17.64 -2.43
N THR A 135 4.18 -16.86 -3.15
CA THR A 135 5.44 -16.32 -2.64
C THR A 135 5.19 -15.39 -1.44
N ALA A 136 4.16 -14.54 -1.50
CA ALA A 136 3.80 -13.66 -0.40
C ALA A 136 3.32 -14.42 0.85
N LEU A 137 2.63 -15.55 0.67
CA LEU A 137 2.18 -16.42 1.74
C LEU A 137 3.34 -17.13 2.44
N VAL A 138 4.26 -17.70 1.67
CA VAL A 138 5.38 -18.50 2.18
C VAL A 138 6.50 -17.63 2.75
N THR A 139 6.68 -16.41 2.22
CA THR A 139 7.65 -15.46 2.75
C THR A 139 7.27 -15.10 4.19
N ASP A 140 8.19 -15.38 5.12
CA ASP A 140 8.02 -15.21 6.56
C ASP A 140 9.03 -14.17 7.09
N GLU A 141 9.17 -13.08 6.34
CA GLU A 141 10.04 -11.97 6.71
C GLU A 141 9.44 -11.17 7.86
N TYR A 142 10.30 -10.53 8.67
CA TYR A 142 9.90 -9.69 9.80
C TYR A 142 8.97 -8.55 9.39
N SER A 143 9.11 -8.05 8.15
CA SER A 143 8.18 -7.11 7.54
C SER A 143 8.10 -7.39 6.05
N ASN A 144 6.88 -7.48 5.52
CA ASN A 144 6.63 -7.79 4.12
C ASN A 144 5.63 -6.79 3.52
N LEU A 145 6.03 -6.12 2.44
CA LEU A 145 5.20 -5.16 1.71
C LEU A 145 4.71 -5.80 0.40
N ILE A 146 3.40 -5.87 0.24
CA ILE A 146 2.76 -6.38 -0.99
C ILE A 146 2.17 -5.18 -1.74
N ILE A 147 2.67 -4.93 -2.96
CA ILE A 147 2.15 -3.90 -3.86
C ILE A 147 1.22 -4.58 -4.86
N ALA A 148 -0.03 -4.14 -4.94
CA ALA A 148 -1.06 -4.85 -5.67
C ALA A 148 -2.12 -3.92 -6.29
N GLY A 149 -2.33 -4.04 -7.60
CA GLY A 149 -3.31 -3.25 -8.36
C GLY A 149 -4.77 -3.57 -8.00
N ALA A 150 -5.72 -2.81 -8.53
CA ALA A 150 -7.14 -3.15 -8.44
C ALA A 150 -7.41 -4.55 -9.03
N GLY A 151 -8.34 -5.32 -8.45
CA GLY A 151 -8.69 -6.66 -8.94
C GLY A 151 -7.65 -7.79 -8.75
N SER A 152 -6.44 -7.50 -8.27
CA SER A 152 -5.34 -8.49 -8.10
C SER A 152 -5.52 -9.52 -6.97
N GLY A 153 -6.69 -9.57 -6.32
CA GLY A 153 -6.96 -10.54 -5.25
C GLY A 153 -6.36 -10.20 -3.88
N LYS A 154 -6.08 -8.92 -3.58
CA LYS A 154 -5.53 -8.47 -2.27
C LYS A 154 -6.19 -9.12 -1.06
N THR A 155 -7.52 -9.06 -0.98
CA THR A 155 -8.30 -9.64 0.13
C THR A 155 -8.11 -11.15 0.23
N LEU A 156 -8.10 -11.85 -0.90
CA LEU A 156 -7.86 -13.30 -0.96
C LEU A 156 -6.45 -13.62 -0.44
N THR A 157 -5.43 -12.88 -0.87
CA THR A 157 -4.04 -13.08 -0.42
C THR A 157 -3.91 -12.89 1.10
N ILE A 158 -4.57 -11.89 1.68
CA ILE A 158 -4.57 -11.65 3.13
C ILE A 158 -5.21 -12.83 3.87
N LEU A 159 -6.42 -13.25 3.47
CA LEU A 159 -7.11 -14.39 4.09
C LEU A 159 -6.31 -15.68 3.95
N ALA A 160 -5.72 -15.90 2.78
CA ALA A 160 -4.90 -17.07 2.52
C ALA A 160 -3.63 -17.09 3.39
N LYS A 161 -3.01 -15.91 3.66
CA LYS A 161 -1.90 -15.79 4.61
C LYS A 161 -2.34 -16.12 6.03
N VAL A 162 -3.50 -15.64 6.48
CA VAL A 162 -4.05 -15.97 7.82
C VAL A 162 -4.28 -17.47 7.96
N LYS A 163 -4.96 -18.08 6.98
CA LYS A 163 -5.18 -19.53 6.93
C LYS A 163 -3.85 -20.30 6.95
N TYR A 164 -2.86 -19.85 6.18
CA TYR A 164 -1.52 -20.45 6.15
C TYR A 164 -0.81 -20.37 7.51
N LEU A 165 -0.86 -19.21 8.17
CA LEU A 165 -0.25 -19.02 9.49
C LEU A 165 -0.89 -19.95 10.54
N ILE A 166 -2.21 -20.09 10.52
CA ILE A 166 -2.93 -20.95 11.47
C ILE A 166 -2.68 -22.42 11.15
N GLU A 167 -2.98 -22.87 9.94
CA GLU A 167 -2.99 -24.30 9.61
C GLU A 167 -1.60 -24.90 9.36
N LYS A 168 -0.66 -24.11 8.84
CA LYS A 168 0.67 -24.62 8.43
C LYS A 168 1.80 -24.16 9.34
N LYS A 169 1.67 -22.98 9.95
CA LYS A 169 2.62 -22.47 10.94
C LYS A 169 2.17 -22.66 12.40
N ASN A 170 0.97 -23.20 12.63
CA ASN A 170 0.41 -23.40 13.97
C ASN A 170 0.41 -22.12 14.83
N VAL A 171 0.21 -20.96 14.20
CA VAL A 171 0.07 -19.68 14.90
C VAL A 171 -1.30 -19.63 15.56
N ASN A 172 -1.33 -19.35 16.87
CA ASN A 172 -2.59 -19.13 17.58
C ASN A 172 -3.34 -17.94 16.93
N PRO A 173 -4.61 -18.10 16.52
CA PRO A 173 -5.43 -17.01 15.97
C PRO A 173 -5.45 -15.72 16.80
N ASP A 174 -5.34 -15.82 18.13
CA ASP A 174 -5.29 -14.67 19.05
C ASP A 174 -4.00 -13.83 18.89
N ASN A 175 -2.95 -14.41 18.30
CA ASN A 175 -1.70 -13.70 18.00
C ASN A 175 -1.74 -13.02 16.62
N ILE A 176 -2.86 -13.11 15.88
CA ILE A 176 -3.03 -12.51 14.56
C ILE A 176 -3.94 -11.29 14.68
N LEU A 177 -3.41 -10.13 14.32
CA LEU A 177 -4.17 -8.87 14.25
C LEU A 177 -4.42 -8.47 12.79
N LEU A 178 -5.68 -8.38 12.41
CA LEU A 178 -6.12 -7.95 11.08
C LEU A 178 -6.77 -6.57 11.15
N LEU A 179 -6.22 -5.61 10.41
CA LEU A 179 -6.67 -4.22 10.41
C LEU A 179 -7.14 -3.78 9.02
N SER A 180 -8.22 -3.00 8.99
CA SER A 180 -8.70 -2.32 7.79
C SER A 180 -9.23 -0.92 8.11
N PHE A 181 -9.38 -0.06 7.11
CA PHE A 181 -9.86 1.31 7.29
C PHE A 181 -11.39 1.39 7.42
N THR A 182 -12.13 0.64 6.59
CA THR A 182 -13.59 0.77 6.49
C THR A 182 -14.32 -0.40 7.14
N ASN A 183 -15.49 -0.12 7.75
CA ASN A 183 -16.34 -1.16 8.36
C ASN A 183 -16.79 -2.19 7.32
N LYS A 184 -17.15 -1.75 6.10
CA LYS A 184 -17.54 -2.63 4.99
C LYS A 184 -16.46 -3.68 4.67
N THR A 185 -15.18 -3.29 4.68
CA THR A 185 -14.08 -4.24 4.43
C THR A 185 -13.89 -5.20 5.60
N VAL A 186 -14.05 -4.70 6.83
CA VAL A 186 -14.00 -5.54 8.04
C VAL A 186 -15.12 -6.58 8.05
N GLU A 187 -16.33 -6.20 7.65
CA GLU A 187 -17.48 -7.09 7.53
C GLU A 187 -17.26 -8.18 6.48
N ASP A 188 -16.81 -7.84 5.26
CA ASP A 188 -16.46 -8.82 4.22
C ASP A 188 -15.34 -9.78 4.67
N LEU A 189 -14.28 -9.24 5.28
CA LEU A 189 -13.19 -10.07 5.84
C LEU A 189 -13.71 -11.02 6.91
N ASN A 190 -14.52 -10.53 7.86
CA ASN A 190 -15.03 -11.35 8.96
C ASN A 190 -16.02 -12.42 8.48
N ALA A 191 -16.84 -12.13 7.47
CA ALA A 191 -17.72 -13.13 6.86
C ALA A 191 -16.90 -14.30 6.28
N ARG A 192 -15.80 -14.00 5.57
CA ARG A 192 -14.92 -15.01 4.98
C ARG A 192 -14.07 -15.74 6.01
N ILE A 193 -13.55 -15.03 7.02
CA ILE A 193 -12.84 -15.62 8.18
C ILE A 193 -13.73 -16.63 8.89
N THR A 194 -15.01 -16.30 9.08
CA THR A 194 -16.00 -17.20 9.70
C THR A 194 -16.29 -18.40 8.81
N ALA A 195 -16.46 -18.19 7.49
CA ALA A 195 -16.69 -19.27 6.54
C ALA A 195 -15.50 -20.26 6.46
N LEU A 196 -14.29 -19.79 6.73
CA LEU A 196 -13.06 -20.59 6.77
C LEU A 196 -12.71 -21.12 8.18
N ASP A 197 -13.53 -20.85 9.20
CA ASP A 197 -13.33 -21.25 10.60
C ASP A 197 -11.93 -20.92 11.17
N LEU A 198 -11.45 -19.70 10.90
CA LEU A 198 -10.08 -19.30 11.26
C LEU A 198 -9.92 -18.81 12.71
N GLY A 199 -11.00 -18.68 13.47
CA GLY A 199 -10.94 -18.28 14.88
C GLY A 199 -10.32 -16.89 15.17
N THR A 200 -10.09 -16.05 14.16
CA THR A 200 -9.59 -14.68 14.30
C THR A 200 -10.64 -13.66 13.88
N ARG A 201 -10.32 -12.36 13.91
CA ARG A 201 -11.20 -11.29 13.45
C ARG A 201 -10.44 -10.08 12.92
N ALA A 202 -10.97 -9.48 11.88
CA ALA A 202 -10.60 -8.15 11.44
C ALA A 202 -11.31 -7.07 12.28
N VAL A 203 -10.62 -5.96 12.51
CA VAL A 203 -11.18 -4.75 13.13
C VAL A 203 -10.69 -3.50 12.41
N THR A 204 -11.40 -2.39 12.61
CA THR A 204 -10.88 -1.09 12.17
C THR A 204 -9.83 -0.56 13.15
N PHE A 205 -8.98 0.35 12.70
CA PHE A 205 -8.04 1.07 13.58
C PHE A 205 -8.76 1.73 14.77
N HIS A 206 -9.89 2.39 14.51
CA HIS A 206 -10.71 3.01 15.56
C HIS A 206 -11.25 1.98 16.55
N LYS A 207 -11.73 0.83 16.06
CA LYS A 207 -12.24 -0.23 16.94
C LYS A 207 -11.13 -0.87 17.76
N LEU A 208 -9.93 -1.04 17.20
CA LEU A 208 -8.76 -1.47 17.96
C LEU A 208 -8.48 -0.48 19.09
N GLY A 209 -8.34 0.81 18.78
CA GLY A 209 -8.07 1.86 19.77
C GLY A 209 -9.12 1.90 20.88
N TYR A 210 -10.41 1.84 20.51
CA TYR A 210 -11.51 1.79 21.47
C TYR A 210 -11.40 0.57 22.41
N ASN A 211 -11.12 -0.62 21.87
CA ASN A 211 -10.99 -1.83 22.68
C ASN A 211 -9.77 -1.76 23.62
N THR A 212 -8.66 -1.19 23.14
CA THR A 212 -7.45 -0.99 23.95
C THR A 212 -7.74 -0.05 25.12
N ILE A 213 -8.37 1.12 24.88
CA ILE A 213 -8.70 2.06 25.97
C ILE A 213 -9.64 1.39 26.97
N LYS A 214 -10.70 0.74 26.50
CA LYS A 214 -11.66 0.02 27.34
C LYS A 214 -11.02 -1.09 28.18
N GLN A 215 -9.90 -1.64 27.75
CA GLN A 215 -9.17 -2.66 28.52
C GLN A 215 -8.44 -2.08 29.74
N PHE A 216 -8.03 -0.80 29.67
CA PHE A 216 -7.24 -0.14 30.73
C PHE A 216 -8.01 0.94 31.50
N GLU A 217 -9.15 1.40 30.99
CA GLU A 217 -10.01 2.40 31.63
C GLU A 217 -11.37 1.79 32.00
N ASP A 218 -11.84 2.09 33.21
CA ASP A 218 -13.17 1.67 33.69
C ASP A 218 -14.31 2.35 32.92
N ILE A 219 -14.05 3.56 32.39
CA ILE A 219 -15.01 4.35 31.63
C ILE A 219 -14.61 4.29 30.17
N ALA A 220 -15.41 3.60 29.36
CA ALA A 220 -15.18 3.56 27.92
C ALA A 220 -15.31 4.96 27.32
N PRO A 221 -14.47 5.32 26.33
CA PRO A 221 -14.53 6.63 25.69
C PRO A 221 -15.88 6.81 25.01
N VAL A 222 -16.57 7.92 25.32
CA VAL A 222 -17.87 8.24 24.73
C VAL A 222 -17.64 8.72 23.31
N THR A 223 -18.02 7.89 22.33
CA THR A 223 -18.07 8.31 20.93
C THR A 223 -19.30 9.17 20.72
N THR A 224 -19.11 10.39 20.21
CA THR A 224 -20.21 11.28 19.82
C THR A 224 -21.10 10.61 18.78
N ASN A 225 -22.41 10.85 18.85
CA ASN A 225 -23.37 10.36 17.86
C ASN A 225 -23.66 11.43 16.80
N GLU A 226 -24.30 11.04 15.70
CA GLU A 226 -24.69 11.97 14.63
C GLU A 226 -25.57 13.11 15.12
N ASN A 227 -26.44 12.87 16.11
CA ASN A 227 -27.29 13.92 16.67
C ASN A 227 -26.48 15.01 17.38
N THR A 228 -25.44 14.63 18.13
CA THR A 228 -24.54 15.57 18.80
C THR A 228 -23.71 16.30 17.76
N LEU A 229 -23.18 15.62 16.75
CA LEU A 229 -22.44 16.24 15.65
C LEU A 229 -23.30 17.27 14.92
N ASN A 230 -24.53 16.89 14.53
CA ASN A 230 -25.50 17.78 13.88
C ASN A 230 -25.84 18.98 14.76
N LYS A 231 -26.00 18.79 16.07
CA LYS A 231 -26.22 19.91 17.00
C LYS A 231 -25.02 20.85 17.06
N VAL A 232 -23.80 20.31 17.12
CA VAL A 232 -22.56 21.12 17.15
C VAL A 232 -22.41 21.90 15.85
N ILE A 233 -22.57 21.24 14.70
CA ILE A 233 -22.52 21.89 13.38
C ILE A 233 -23.60 22.97 13.28
N THR A 234 -24.85 22.65 13.63
CA THR A 234 -25.96 23.61 13.58
C THR A 234 -25.72 24.79 14.51
N SER A 235 -25.18 24.54 15.70
CA SER A 235 -24.80 25.60 16.63
C SER A 235 -23.75 26.49 15.98
N TYR A 236 -22.64 25.92 15.52
CA TYR A 236 -21.54 26.65 14.90
C TYR A 236 -21.99 27.49 13.69
N LEU A 237 -22.85 26.93 12.83
CA LEU A 237 -23.43 27.69 11.72
C LEU A 237 -24.26 28.88 12.22
N LYS A 238 -25.08 28.68 13.26
CA LYS A 238 -25.97 29.74 13.78
C LYS A 238 -25.26 30.79 14.63
N THR A 239 -24.24 30.41 15.38
CA THR A 239 -23.56 31.30 16.33
C THR A 239 -22.37 31.96 15.68
N ASP A 240 -21.48 31.18 15.08
CA ASP A 240 -20.19 31.66 14.61
C ASP A 240 -20.32 32.16 13.18
N ILE A 241 -20.81 31.32 12.25
CA ILE A 241 -20.88 31.66 10.82
C ILE A 241 -21.86 32.82 10.56
N LEU A 242 -23.08 32.79 11.13
CA LEU A 242 -24.03 33.91 10.94
C LEU A 242 -23.53 35.24 11.54
N SER A 243 -22.62 35.20 12.50
CA SER A 243 -22.06 36.40 13.13
C SER A 243 -20.85 36.98 12.37
N ASP A 244 -20.19 36.18 11.55
CA ASP A 244 -19.05 36.59 10.73
C ASP A 244 -19.47 36.76 9.27
N LYS A 245 -19.52 38.01 8.82
CA LYS A 245 -19.91 38.37 7.45
C LYS A 245 -19.10 37.63 6.38
N LYS A 246 -17.78 37.50 6.55
CA LYS A 246 -16.93 36.83 5.55
C LYS A 246 -17.18 35.33 5.52
N ALA A 247 -17.33 34.73 6.69
CA ALA A 247 -17.61 33.29 6.80
C ALA A 247 -19.00 32.96 6.24
N LEU A 248 -19.99 33.83 6.47
CA LEU A 248 -21.33 33.69 5.90
C LEU A 248 -21.34 33.80 4.37
N GLU A 249 -20.65 34.81 3.81
CA GLU A 249 -20.51 34.96 2.36
C GLU A 249 -19.86 33.71 1.74
N ALA A 250 -18.76 33.22 2.31
CA ALA A 250 -18.10 32.00 1.85
C ALA A 250 -18.97 30.74 2.00
N TYR A 251 -19.76 30.63 3.08
CA TYR A 251 -20.68 29.50 3.27
C TYR A 251 -21.83 29.53 2.27
N VAL A 252 -22.42 30.69 2.00
CA VAL A 252 -23.48 30.86 0.99
C VAL A 252 -22.95 30.53 -0.40
N GLU A 253 -21.76 31.03 -0.75
CA GLU A 253 -21.10 30.69 -2.01
C GLU A 253 -20.81 29.18 -2.10
N TYR A 254 -20.27 28.58 -1.04
CA TYR A 254 -20.01 27.14 -0.99
C TYR A 254 -21.30 26.33 -1.20
N VAL A 255 -22.37 26.69 -0.50
CA VAL A 255 -23.65 25.99 -0.60
C VAL A 255 -24.29 26.22 -1.98
N ALA A 256 -24.24 27.43 -2.53
CA ALA A 256 -24.78 27.74 -3.85
C ALA A 256 -24.07 26.97 -4.97
N CYS A 257 -22.75 26.85 -4.88
CA CYS A 257 -21.91 26.24 -5.92
C CYS A 257 -21.64 24.74 -5.69
N TYR A 258 -21.76 24.23 -4.46
CA TYR A 258 -21.27 22.90 -4.10
C TYR A 258 -22.20 22.09 -3.18
N MET A 259 -23.43 22.52 -2.83
CA MET A 259 -24.32 21.70 -1.97
C MET A 259 -24.72 20.37 -2.64
N ASN A 260 -24.69 20.31 -3.98
CA ASN A 260 -24.85 19.07 -4.75
C ASN A 260 -23.48 18.47 -5.09
N ILE A 261 -22.71 18.06 -4.08
CA ILE A 261 -21.44 17.36 -4.28
C ILE A 261 -21.76 16.01 -4.97
N PRO A 262 -21.21 15.72 -6.16
CA PRO A 262 -21.29 14.38 -6.73
C PRO A 262 -20.71 13.38 -5.74
N GLU A 263 -21.37 12.25 -5.50
CA GLU A 263 -20.84 11.26 -4.55
C GLU A 263 -19.38 10.90 -4.91
N GLU A 264 -18.54 10.67 -3.90
CA GLU A 264 -17.13 10.36 -4.14
C GLU A 264 -16.98 9.08 -4.97
N ASN A 265 -15.89 8.95 -5.75
CA ASN A 265 -15.64 7.80 -6.64
C ASN A 265 -15.82 6.44 -5.95
N ASP A 266 -15.50 6.37 -4.66
CA ASP A 266 -15.57 5.15 -3.85
C ASP A 266 -17.01 4.72 -3.53
N SER A 267 -17.99 5.57 -3.81
CA SER A 267 -19.43 5.31 -3.65
C SER A 267 -20.00 4.49 -4.81
N TYR A 268 -19.30 4.43 -5.96
CA TYR A 268 -19.73 3.74 -7.17
C TYR A 268 -18.91 2.48 -7.43
N HIS A 269 -19.53 1.45 -8.01
CA HIS A 269 -18.86 0.20 -8.39
C HIS A 269 -17.97 0.35 -9.63
N SER A 270 -18.27 1.32 -10.49
CA SER A 270 -17.49 1.59 -11.70
C SER A 270 -17.59 3.04 -12.16
N LEU A 271 -16.62 3.47 -12.97
CA LEU A 271 -16.63 4.80 -13.61
C LEU A 271 -17.88 5.00 -14.50
N GLY A 272 -18.39 3.92 -15.12
CA GLY A 272 -19.62 3.97 -15.92
C GLY A 272 -20.85 4.31 -15.08
N GLU A 273 -21.02 3.66 -13.93
CA GLU A 273 -22.13 3.92 -13.00
C GLU A 273 -22.11 5.36 -12.47
N LYS A 274 -20.92 5.90 -12.20
CA LYS A 274 -20.75 7.30 -11.84
C LYS A 274 -21.21 8.23 -12.95
N ILE A 275 -20.74 8.00 -14.18
CA ILE A 275 -21.10 8.82 -15.35
C ILE A 275 -22.60 8.75 -15.64
N ASP A 276 -23.21 7.57 -15.52
CA ASP A 276 -24.66 7.38 -15.69
C ASP A 276 -25.46 8.19 -14.66
N THR A 277 -24.98 8.24 -13.41
CA THR A 277 -25.59 9.00 -12.31
C THR A 277 -25.42 10.51 -12.50
N GLU A 278 -24.23 10.96 -12.90
CA GLU A 278 -23.92 12.37 -13.13
C GLU A 278 -24.61 12.94 -14.36
N LYS A 279 -24.74 12.15 -15.44
CA LYS A 279 -25.29 12.61 -16.72
C LYS A 279 -26.77 12.28 -16.93
N GLY A 280 -27.36 11.43 -16.09
CA GLY A 280 -28.75 10.98 -16.24
C GLY A 280 -29.00 10.19 -17.54
N ILE A 281 -27.95 9.64 -18.15
CA ILE A 281 -28.03 8.83 -19.37
C ILE A 281 -27.74 7.37 -18.99
N ASP A 282 -28.63 6.47 -19.37
CA ASP A 282 -28.53 5.03 -19.07
C ASP A 282 -27.63 4.33 -20.11
N PHE A 283 -26.32 4.22 -19.83
CA PHE A 283 -25.39 3.40 -20.61
C PHE A 283 -25.15 2.02 -19.99
N GLN A 284 -26.12 1.48 -19.25
CA GLN A 284 -25.96 0.16 -18.64
C GLN A 284 -25.88 -0.95 -19.69
N THR A 285 -24.94 -1.88 -19.47
CA THR A 285 -24.90 -3.13 -20.24
C THR A 285 -26.14 -3.98 -19.93
N LEU A 286 -26.59 -4.79 -20.89
CA LEU A 286 -27.72 -5.73 -20.72
C LEU A 286 -27.58 -6.62 -19.47
N LYS A 287 -26.35 -6.89 -19.02
CA LYS A 287 -26.06 -7.65 -17.81
C LYS A 287 -26.38 -6.88 -16.52
N SER A 288 -26.08 -5.57 -16.46
CA SER A 288 -26.41 -4.69 -15.32
C SER A 288 -27.91 -4.54 -15.13
N LYS A 289 -28.70 -4.51 -16.21
CA LYS A 289 -30.17 -4.44 -16.15
C LYS A 289 -30.83 -5.70 -15.58
N CYS A 290 -30.10 -6.81 -15.52
CA CYS A 290 -30.60 -8.11 -15.04
C CYS A 290 -30.28 -8.36 -13.56
N GLU A 291 -29.50 -7.52 -12.88
CA GLU A 291 -29.25 -7.61 -11.44
C GLU A 291 -30.14 -6.62 -10.67
N PRO A 292 -30.81 -7.04 -9.58
CA PRO A 292 -31.76 -6.18 -8.86
C PRO A 292 -31.02 -5.31 -7.84
N ALA A 293 -30.34 -4.26 -8.30
CA ALA A 293 -29.78 -3.25 -7.40
C ALA A 293 -29.84 -1.84 -8.02
N ASN A 294 -30.64 -1.00 -7.35
CA ASN A 294 -30.68 0.46 -7.41
C ASN A 294 -31.22 1.12 -8.70
N LEU A 295 -32.51 1.47 -8.63
CA LEU A 295 -33.07 2.57 -9.43
C LEU A 295 -32.24 3.83 -9.18
N ALA A 296 -31.61 4.36 -10.23
CA ALA A 296 -31.01 5.69 -10.23
C ALA A 296 -32.04 6.72 -9.71
N LYS A 297 -31.72 7.37 -8.59
CA LYS A 297 -32.47 8.55 -8.15
C LYS A 297 -32.19 9.65 -9.17
N ASN A 298 -33.20 10.02 -9.97
CA ASN A 298 -33.12 11.23 -10.79
C ASN A 298 -32.85 12.43 -9.86
N LEU A 299 -31.63 12.98 -9.94
CA LEU A 299 -31.23 14.16 -9.19
C LEU A 299 -32.14 15.33 -9.60
N LYS A 300 -32.75 15.96 -8.60
CA LYS A 300 -33.53 17.17 -8.80
C LYS A 300 -32.58 18.37 -8.85
N LEU A 301 -32.19 18.78 -10.05
CA LEU A 301 -31.41 20.00 -10.33
C LEU A 301 -32.31 21.26 -10.36
N ASP A 302 -32.71 21.76 -9.19
CA ASP A 302 -33.47 23.04 -9.06
C ASP A 302 -32.52 24.16 -8.62
N THR A 303 -32.51 25.31 -9.30
CA THR A 303 -31.72 26.50 -8.96
C THR A 303 -32.28 27.20 -7.72
N ILE A 304 -31.51 28.13 -7.15
CA ILE A 304 -31.98 28.98 -6.04
C ILE A 304 -33.18 29.85 -6.46
N GLN A 305 -33.26 30.26 -7.73
CA GLN A 305 -34.39 30.99 -8.28
C GLN A 305 -35.61 30.09 -8.58
N GLY A 306 -35.44 28.75 -8.53
CA GLY A 306 -36.50 27.77 -8.72
C GLY A 306 -36.64 27.25 -10.15
N GLU A 307 -35.67 27.51 -11.04
CA GLU A 307 -35.63 26.89 -12.36
C GLU A 307 -35.13 25.43 -12.29
N ARG A 308 -35.63 24.58 -13.19
CA ARG A 308 -35.06 23.25 -13.43
C ARG A 308 -34.06 23.33 -14.57
N VAL A 309 -32.80 23.00 -14.29
CA VAL A 309 -31.70 22.99 -15.27
C VAL A 309 -31.34 21.56 -15.70
N LYS A 310 -30.59 21.43 -16.81
CA LYS A 310 -30.30 20.14 -17.45
C LYS A 310 -29.03 19.46 -16.97
N SER A 311 -28.11 20.21 -16.36
CA SER A 311 -26.81 19.70 -15.90
C SER A 311 -26.42 20.30 -14.54
N ILE A 312 -25.47 19.64 -13.85
CA ILE A 312 -24.91 20.14 -12.58
C ILE A 312 -24.15 21.43 -12.83
N GLU A 313 -23.46 21.53 -13.97
CA GLU A 313 -22.69 22.70 -14.37
C GLU A 313 -23.59 23.92 -14.61
N GLU A 314 -24.72 23.75 -15.31
CA GLU A 314 -25.73 24.82 -15.45
C GLU A 314 -26.29 25.24 -14.08
N LEU A 315 -26.49 24.30 -13.15
CA LEU A 315 -26.96 24.61 -11.80
C LEU A 315 -25.97 25.51 -11.06
N ILE A 316 -24.67 25.20 -11.17
CA ILE A 316 -23.59 25.98 -10.56
C ILE A 316 -23.55 27.39 -11.17
N ILE A 317 -23.61 27.49 -12.49
CA ILE A 317 -23.59 28.78 -13.21
C ILE A 317 -24.81 29.64 -12.80
N ALA A 318 -26.01 29.07 -12.85
CA ALA A 318 -27.25 29.74 -12.47
C ALA A 318 -27.18 30.30 -11.04
N ASN A 319 -26.75 29.47 -10.09
CA ASN A 319 -26.62 29.87 -8.69
C ASN A 319 -25.51 30.91 -8.49
N PHE A 320 -24.40 30.80 -9.22
CA PHE A 320 -23.32 31.79 -9.20
C PHE A 320 -23.80 33.17 -9.68
N LEU A 321 -24.50 33.23 -10.82
CA LEU A 321 -25.07 34.47 -11.35
C LEU A 321 -26.02 35.10 -10.34
N TYR A 322 -26.91 34.29 -9.74
CA TYR A 322 -27.84 34.74 -8.71
C TYR A 322 -27.15 35.32 -7.47
N VAL A 323 -26.18 34.61 -6.89
CA VAL A 323 -25.45 35.04 -5.67
C VAL A 323 -24.67 36.34 -5.91
N ASN A 324 -24.17 36.54 -7.14
CA ASN A 324 -23.47 37.77 -7.53
C ASN A 324 -24.40 38.91 -7.98
N GLY A 325 -25.73 38.72 -7.91
CA GLY A 325 -26.71 39.73 -8.28
C GLY A 325 -26.75 40.01 -9.79
N ILE A 326 -26.32 39.07 -10.62
CA ILE A 326 -26.35 39.18 -12.07
C ILE A 326 -27.70 38.65 -12.55
N ALA A 327 -28.55 39.54 -13.07
CA ALA A 327 -29.86 39.17 -13.59
C ALA A 327 -29.72 38.34 -14.89
N TYR A 328 -30.38 37.18 -14.93
CA TYR A 328 -30.36 36.28 -16.07
C TYR A 328 -31.75 35.71 -16.40
N GLU A 329 -31.93 35.26 -17.64
CA GLU A 329 -33.02 34.41 -18.10
C GLU A 329 -32.44 33.08 -18.61
N TYR A 330 -32.96 31.94 -18.13
CA TYR A 330 -32.55 30.60 -18.58
C TYR A 330 -33.23 30.23 -19.91
N GLU A 331 -32.47 29.68 -20.86
CA GLU A 331 -32.91 29.26 -22.20
C GLU A 331 -33.67 30.32 -23.03
N LYS A 332 -33.25 31.59 -22.94
CA LYS A 332 -33.84 32.64 -23.77
C LYS A 332 -33.51 32.41 -25.25
N SER A 333 -34.51 32.50 -26.11
CA SER A 333 -34.32 32.41 -27.56
C SER A 333 -33.33 33.47 -28.07
N TYR A 334 -32.33 33.03 -28.84
CA TYR A 334 -31.37 33.89 -29.50
C TYR A 334 -32.02 34.57 -30.72
N PRO A 335 -32.01 35.91 -30.83
CA PRO A 335 -32.80 36.65 -31.82
C PRO A 335 -32.19 36.63 -33.23
N HIS A 336 -30.97 36.11 -33.39
CA HIS A 336 -30.23 36.15 -34.64
C HIS A 336 -30.00 34.74 -35.17
N GLY A 337 -30.46 34.46 -36.39
CA GLY A 337 -30.24 33.17 -37.06
C GLY A 337 -31.49 32.65 -37.74
N THR A 338 -31.32 31.60 -38.54
CA THR A 338 -32.41 30.89 -39.22
C THR A 338 -32.98 29.74 -38.40
N THR A 339 -32.30 29.35 -37.31
CA THR A 339 -32.67 28.25 -36.41
C THR A 339 -33.03 28.79 -35.02
N VAL A 340 -33.94 28.09 -34.32
CA VAL A 340 -34.29 28.41 -32.93
C VAL A 340 -33.17 27.91 -32.03
N TYR A 341 -32.17 28.75 -31.80
CA TYR A 341 -31.08 28.51 -30.86
C TYR A 341 -31.43 29.13 -29.50
N ARG A 342 -31.17 28.41 -28.40
CA ARG A 342 -31.46 28.84 -27.03
C ARG A 342 -30.21 28.62 -26.19
N PRO A 343 -29.35 29.65 -26.07
CA PRO A 343 -28.23 29.58 -25.18
C PRO A 343 -28.67 29.33 -23.74
N ASP A 344 -27.84 28.68 -22.94
CA ASP A 344 -28.17 28.32 -21.56
C ASP A 344 -28.63 29.53 -20.73
N PHE A 345 -27.92 30.66 -20.80
CA PHE A 345 -28.25 31.87 -20.04
C PHE A 345 -28.23 33.13 -20.88
N TYR A 346 -29.14 34.07 -20.58
CA TYR A 346 -29.12 35.42 -21.11
C TYR A 346 -29.02 36.44 -19.98
N LEU A 347 -27.91 37.18 -19.91
CA LEU A 347 -27.70 38.23 -18.91
C LEU A 347 -28.45 39.50 -19.33
N THR A 348 -29.52 39.82 -18.61
CA THR A 348 -30.49 40.85 -19.02
C THR A 348 -29.89 42.25 -19.03
N ASP A 349 -29.07 42.56 -18.04
CA ASP A 349 -28.51 43.90 -17.83
C ASP A 349 -27.39 44.24 -18.82
N TYR A 350 -26.77 43.20 -19.38
CA TYR A 350 -25.62 43.33 -20.28
C TYR A 350 -25.93 42.95 -21.73
N HIS A 351 -27.11 42.38 -21.98
CA HIS A 351 -27.51 41.81 -23.27
C HIS A 351 -26.54 40.75 -23.81
N ILE A 352 -25.98 39.93 -22.92
CA ILE A 352 -25.01 38.88 -23.25
C ILE A 352 -25.71 37.51 -23.19
N TYR A 353 -25.42 36.65 -24.16
CA TYR A 353 -25.79 35.24 -24.11
C TYR A 353 -24.59 34.41 -23.65
N LEU A 354 -24.80 33.50 -22.71
CA LEU A 354 -23.82 32.54 -22.23
C LEU A 354 -24.29 31.13 -22.59
N GLU A 355 -23.36 30.33 -23.09
CA GLU A 355 -23.54 28.91 -23.38
C GLU A 355 -22.44 28.15 -22.66
N HIS A 356 -22.79 27.09 -21.94
CA HIS A 356 -21.85 26.22 -21.28
C HIS A 356 -21.48 25.05 -22.21
N PHE A 357 -20.20 25.00 -22.60
CA PHE A 357 -19.65 23.87 -23.32
C PHE A 357 -18.76 23.04 -22.41
N GLY A 358 -18.98 21.72 -22.36
CA GLY A 358 -17.97 20.82 -21.82
C GLY A 358 -16.72 20.80 -22.71
N VAL A 359 -15.55 20.88 -22.08
CA VAL A 359 -14.26 20.88 -22.77
C VAL A 359 -13.40 19.70 -22.31
N ASP A 360 -12.43 19.31 -23.13
CA ASP A 360 -11.47 18.29 -22.75
C ASP A 360 -10.31 18.85 -21.90
N GLU A 361 -9.33 18.02 -21.56
CA GLU A 361 -8.14 18.41 -20.77
C GLU A 361 -7.29 19.52 -21.40
N ASN A 362 -7.45 19.78 -22.71
CA ASN A 362 -6.77 20.84 -23.44
C ASN A 362 -7.67 22.09 -23.61
N ASN A 363 -8.82 22.14 -22.92
CA ASN A 363 -9.87 23.14 -23.05
C ASN A 363 -10.52 23.19 -24.45
N GLU A 364 -10.59 22.06 -25.16
CA GLU A 364 -11.21 21.98 -26.49
C GLU A 364 -12.61 21.36 -26.44
N ALA A 365 -13.61 22.05 -27.01
CA ALA A 365 -14.95 21.51 -27.20
C ALA A 365 -15.01 20.63 -28.46
N LYS A 366 -14.74 19.32 -28.31
CA LYS A 366 -14.55 18.37 -29.44
C LYS A 366 -15.73 18.22 -30.41
N TRP A 367 -16.92 18.66 -30.04
CA TRP A 367 -18.10 18.66 -30.91
C TRP A 367 -18.23 19.93 -31.77
N LEU A 368 -17.42 20.96 -31.52
CA LEU A 368 -17.28 22.13 -32.39
C LEU A 368 -16.15 21.90 -33.38
N SER A 369 -16.33 22.37 -34.62
CA SER A 369 -15.23 22.44 -35.58
C SER A 369 -14.23 23.53 -35.15
N PRO A 370 -12.93 23.42 -35.50
CA PRO A 370 -11.94 24.43 -35.13
C PRO A 370 -12.33 25.86 -35.56
N ALA A 371 -12.90 26.01 -36.76
CA ALA A 371 -13.37 27.30 -37.27
C ALA A 371 -14.60 27.85 -36.52
N ASN A 372 -15.44 26.97 -35.96
CA ASN A 372 -16.58 27.39 -35.15
C ASN A 372 -16.15 27.73 -33.73
N ALA A 373 -15.15 27.04 -33.19
CA ALA A 373 -14.59 27.31 -31.86
C ALA A 373 -13.99 28.71 -31.77
N GLU A 374 -13.36 29.23 -32.84
CA GLU A 374 -12.83 30.61 -32.89
C GLU A 374 -13.90 31.70 -32.68
N ASN A 375 -15.18 31.39 -32.88
CA ASN A 375 -16.28 32.35 -32.64
C ASN A 375 -16.69 32.44 -31.16
N TYR A 376 -16.15 31.57 -30.30
CA TYR A 376 -16.43 31.52 -28.87
C TYR A 376 -15.13 31.81 -28.11
N VAL A 377 -15.11 32.91 -27.35
CA VAL A 377 -14.00 33.31 -26.46
C VAL A 377 -14.56 33.73 -25.12
#